data_AF-A0A3G8JSD3-F1
#
_entry.id   AF-A0A3G8JSD3-F1
#
_cell.length_a   1.000
_cell.length_b   1.000
_cell.length_c   1.000
_cell.angle_alpha   90.00
_cell.angle_beta   90.00
_cell.angle_gamma   90.00
#
_symmetry.space_group_name_H-M   'P 1'
#
loop_
_entity.id
_entity.type
_entity.pdbx_description
1 polymer ?
#
loop_
_entity_poly.entity_id
_entity_poly.type
_entity_poly.pdbx_seq_one_letter_code
_entity_poly.pdbx_strand_id
1 'polypeptide(L)' 'MTFLFALIGIAAIGFLLWRAFGPQLTDSDERDERPSPRKPSGPVGPDDDPDFLLDLDRRSRDSNGSDGDDA' A
#
# COMPACT_ATOMS: atom_id res chain seq x y z
N MET A 1 -4.57 39.14 22.48
CA MET A 1 -3.43 38.48 21.80
C MET A 1 -3.17 37.08 22.33
N THR A 2 -3.10 36.88 23.66
CA THR A 2 -2.96 35.55 24.31
C THR A 2 -4.05 34.55 23.90
N PHE A 3 -5.28 35.01 23.71
CA PHE A 3 -6.40 34.19 23.23
C PHE A 3 -6.15 33.53 21.87
N LEU A 4 -5.40 34.19 20.98
CA LEU A 4 -5.03 33.62 19.68
C LEU A 4 -4.08 32.44 19.86
N PHE A 5 -3.06 32.60 20.71
CA PHE A 5 -2.13 31.51 21.04
C PHE A 5 -2.83 30.35 21.76
N ALA A 6 -3.79 30.64 22.64
CA ALA A 6 -4.58 29.61 23.30
C ALA A 6 -5.41 28.78 22.30
N LEU A 7 -6.06 29.44 21.33
CA LEU A 7 -6.81 28.76 20.27
C LEU A 7 -5.91 27.86 19.40
N ILE A 8 -4.75 28.38 18.99
CA ILE A 8 -3.77 27.62 18.21
C ILE A 8 -3.26 26.41 19.01
N GLY A 9 -2.98 26.60 20.30
CA GLY A 9 -2.55 25.53 21.19
C GLY A 9 -3.57 24.41 21.32
N ILE A 10 -4.85 24.75 21.52
CA ILE A 10 -5.93 23.76 21.60
C ILE A 10 -6.09 23.01 20.28
N ALA A 11 -6.06 23.72 19.15
CA ALA A 11 -6.14 23.10 17.82
C ALA A 11 -4.97 22.15 17.55
N ALA A 12 -3.75 22.55 17.93
CA ALA A 12 -2.55 21.72 17.80
C ALA A 12 -2.65 20.44 18.66
N ILE A 13 -3.08 20.55 19.91
CA ILE A 13 -3.26 19.40 20.80
C ILE A 13 -4.33 18.45 20.24
N GLY A 14 -5.48 18.99 19.81
CA GLY A 14 -6.53 18.20 19.17
C GLY A 14 -6.06 17.49 17.90
N PHE A 15 -5.27 18.17 17.08
CA PHE A 15 -4.64 17.59 15.90
C PHE A 15 -3.63 16.49 16.24
N LEU A 16 -2.78 16.69 17.27
CA LEU A 16 -1.84 15.67 17.72
C LEU A 16 -2.57 14.44 18.27
N LEU A 17 -3.63 14.64 19.05
CA LEU A 17 -4.46 13.55 19.57
C LEU A 17 -5.16 12.81 18.43
N TRP A 18 -5.68 13.54 17.42
CA TRP A 18 -6.26 12.91 16.24
C TRP A 18 -5.22 12.21 15.37
N ARG A 19 -3.99 12.73 15.27
CA ARG A 19 -2.90 12.09 14.52
C ARG A 19 -2.36 10.84 15.21
N ALA A 20 -2.37 10.82 16.55
CA ALA A 20 -1.86 9.72 17.37
C ALA A 20 -2.91 8.61 17.61
N PHE A 21 -4.17 8.98 17.79
CA PHE A 21 -5.26 8.06 18.15
C PHE A 21 -6.39 7.99 17.10
N GLY A 22 -6.33 8.78 16.04
CA GLY A 22 -7.30 8.73 14.95
C GLY A 22 -7.23 7.40 14.20
N PRO A 23 -8.22 7.13 13.33
CA PRO A 23 -8.20 5.94 12.49
C PRO A 23 -6.85 5.89 11.78
N GLN A 24 -6.09 4.82 12.01
CA GLN A 24 -4.84 4.55 11.32
C GLN A 24 -5.21 4.37 9.84
N LEU A 25 -5.32 5.48 9.10
CA LEU A 25 -5.24 5.48 7.65
C LEU A 25 -3.84 4.95 7.39
N THR A 26 -3.76 3.67 7.06
CA THR A 26 -2.54 2.95 6.74
C THR A 26 -1.99 3.48 5.41
N ASP A 27 -1.58 4.75 5.39
CA ASP A 27 -0.73 5.34 4.37
C ASP A 27 0.55 5.77 5.08
N SER A 28 1.36 4.76 5.35
CA SER A 28 2.77 4.93 5.65
C SER A 28 3.45 3.73 5.05
N ASP A 29 3.82 3.85 3.77
CA ASP A 29 4.93 3.08 3.23
C ASP A 29 5.55 3.81 2.02
N GLU A 30 6.14 4.97 2.30
CA GLU A 30 7.47 5.20 1.73
C GLU A 30 8.45 4.41 2.61
N ARG A 31 8.96 3.31 2.04
CA ARG A 31 10.12 2.53 2.49
C ARG A 31 9.88 1.56 3.65
N ASP A 32 9.47 0.33 3.33
CA ASP A 32 10.17 -0.89 3.76
C ASP A 32 9.62 -2.16 3.07
N GLU A 33 10.53 -2.96 2.50
CA GLU A 33 10.28 -4.26 1.89
C GLU A 33 9.87 -5.34 2.91
N ARG A 34 8.66 -5.26 3.48
CA ARG A 34 8.09 -6.38 4.26
C ARG A 34 6.68 -6.76 3.79
N PRO A 35 6.32 -8.06 3.79
CA PRO A 35 5.00 -8.50 3.36
C PRO A 35 3.98 -8.04 4.41
N SER A 36 3.26 -6.98 4.06
CA SER A 36 2.17 -6.46 4.88
C SER A 36 1.09 -7.54 5.08
N PRO A 37 0.56 -7.71 6.30
CA PRO A 37 -0.48 -8.68 6.58
C PRO A 37 -1.77 -8.24 5.88
N ARG A 38 -2.04 -8.89 4.73
CA ARG A 38 -3.32 -9.01 4.02
C ARG A 38 -4.29 -7.86 4.31
N LYS A 39 -4.08 -6.75 3.61
CA LYS A 39 -5.15 -5.78 3.29
C LYS A 39 -6.39 -6.60 2.89
N PRO A 40 -7.59 -6.31 3.42
CA PRO A 40 -8.80 -6.94 2.88
C PRO A 40 -8.81 -6.59 1.41
N SER A 41 -8.59 -7.59 0.56
CA SER A 41 -8.64 -7.40 -0.88
C SER A 41 -10.00 -6.79 -1.15
N GLY A 42 -10.01 -5.55 -1.64
CA GLY A 42 -11.23 -5.01 -2.24
C GLY A 42 -11.71 -5.99 -3.32
N PRO A 43 -12.92 -5.80 -3.88
CA PRO A 43 -13.40 -6.64 -4.97
C PRO A 43 -12.31 -6.76 -6.03
N VAL A 44 -11.69 -7.93 -6.11
CA VAL A 44 -10.63 -8.21 -7.06
C VAL A 44 -11.34 -8.37 -8.39
N GLY A 45 -10.92 -7.60 -9.40
CA GLY A 45 -11.43 -7.77 -10.75
C GLY A 45 -11.18 -9.22 -11.21
N PRO A 46 -12.01 -9.79 -12.10
CA PRO A 46 -11.77 -11.13 -12.64
C PRO A 46 -10.37 -11.33 -13.23
N ASP A 47 -9.71 -10.25 -13.66
CA ASP A 47 -8.38 -10.25 -14.28
C ASP A 47 -7.22 -10.02 -13.26
N ASP A 48 -7.54 -9.67 -12.02
CA ASP A 48 -6.57 -9.31 -10.96
C ASP A 48 -6.42 -10.43 -9.91
N ASP A 49 -6.97 -11.61 -10.16
CA ASP A 49 -6.82 -12.75 -9.27
C ASP A 49 -5.37 -13.29 -9.31
N PRO A 50 -4.87 -13.89 -8.21
CA PRO A 50 -3.50 -14.38 -8.18
C PRO A 50 -3.28 -15.50 -9.22
N ASP A 51 -4.31 -16.28 -9.53
CA ASP A 51 -4.21 -17.41 -10.44
C ASP A 51 -3.95 -16.96 -11.90
N PHE A 52 -4.62 -15.90 -12.38
CA PHE A 52 -4.38 -15.33 -13.71
C PHE A 52 -2.97 -14.78 -13.85
N LEU A 53 -2.47 -14.07 -12.84
CA LEU A 53 -1.11 -13.55 -12.83
C LEU A 53 -0.06 -14.68 -12.85
N LEU A 54 -0.31 -15.77 -12.11
CA LEU A 54 0.54 -16.96 -12.16
C LEU A 54 0.56 -17.61 -13.54
N ASP A 55 -0.58 -17.73 -14.21
CA ASP A 55 -0.67 -18.31 -15.56
C ASP A 55 -0.01 -17.43 -16.63
N LEU A 56 -0.07 -16.10 -16.47
CA LEU A 56 0.64 -15.15 -17.35
C LEU A 56 2.16 -15.23 -17.15
N ASP A 57 2.64 -15.32 -15.91
CA ASP A 57 4.07 -15.47 -15.61
C ASP A 57 4.64 -16.77 -16.19
N ARG A 58 3.92 -17.89 -16.01
CA ARG A 58 4.27 -19.18 -16.62
C ARG A 58 4.40 -19.07 -18.14
N ARG A 59 3.39 -18.50 -18.80
CA ARG A 59 3.39 -18.31 -20.25
C ARG A 59 4.51 -17.40 -20.74
N SER A 60 4.78 -16.29 -20.03
CA SER A 60 5.85 -15.35 -20.37
C SER A 60 7.24 -15.98 -20.22
N ARG A 61 7.41 -16.85 -19.22
CA ARG A 61 8.69 -17.54 -18.97
C ARG A 61 8.95 -18.64 -19.99
N ASP A 62 7.91 -19.38 -20.36
CA ASP A 62 8.00 -20.43 -21.37
C ASP A 62 8.24 -19.86 -22.78
N SER A 63 7.66 -18.70 -23.12
CA SER A 63 7.90 -18.03 -24.41
C SER A 63 9.29 -17.40 -24.54
N ASN A 64 9.90 -16.96 -23.43
CA ASN A 64 11.27 -16.42 -23.44
C ASN A 64 12.34 -17.51 -23.27
N GLY A 65 11.96 -18.74 -22.89
CA GLY A 65 12.89 -19.84 -22.62
C GLY A 65 13.19 -20.73 -23.83
N SER A 66 12.47 -20.60 -24.95
CA SER A 66 12.67 -21.46 -26.13
C SER A 66 13.62 -20.89 -27.19
N ASP A 67 14.00 -19.62 -27.09
CA ASP A 67 14.79 -18.93 -28.13
C ASP A 67 16.24 -18.64 -27.71
N GLY A 68 16.69 -19.15 -26.56
CA GLY A 68 18.01 -18.86 -25.97
C GLY A 68 19.12 -19.88 -26.21
N ASP A 69 18.83 -21.04 -26.79
CA ASP A 69 19.76 -22.19 -26.85
C ASP A 69 20.41 -22.45 -28.22
N ASP A 70 20.25 -21.54 -29.21
CA ASP A 70 20.93 -21.61 -30.52
C ASP A 70 21.74 -20.33 -30.81
N ALA A 71 22.94 -20.19 -30.23
CA ALA A 71 23.98 -19.26 -30.71
C ALA A 71 25.40 -19.70 -30.34
#